data_AF-A0A3S0LV27-F1
#
_entry.id   AF-A0A3S0LV27-F1
#
_cell.length_a   1.000
_cell.length_b   1.000
_cell.length_c   1.000
_cell.angle_alpha   90.00
_cell.angle_beta   90.00
_cell.angle_gamma   90.00
#
_symmetry.space_group_name_H-M   'P 1'
#
loop_
_entity.id
_entity.type
_entity.pdbx_description
1 polymer ?
#
loop_
_entity_poly.entity_id
_entity_poly.type
_entity_poly.pdbx_seq_one_letter_code
_entity_poly.pdbx_strand_id
1 'polypeptide(L)'
;MIRIRRLAACLVLALPGAAWAGGEMSRRPLPQEKSSAPAIPQGYAFDNPQLLTQQLLWGVIHGVRLLGITCQARGDTAAALAYVDWMDRQQARIRAAERDLARHYFGRDTASPEALSAALHLKPALTSPPETLGAACATLPEALQQERYDLEKFYASRRQAIEKGDPDFPGAVWHEPADMAVVTTTPTPSGTAESPVSAPADPPSIDPAPVAKDPE
;
A
#
# COMPACT_ATOMS: atom_id res chain seq x y z
N MET A 1 33.68 24.12 7.19
CA MET A 1 33.58 23.67 8.60
C MET A 1 32.98 24.79 9.43
N ILE A 2 31.68 24.72 9.75
CA ILE A 2 30.98 25.77 10.50
C ILE A 2 30.32 25.10 11.71
N ARG A 3 30.83 25.42 12.91
CA ARG A 3 30.32 24.95 14.21
C ARG A 3 29.20 25.90 14.65
N ILE A 4 27.95 25.45 14.65
CA ILE A 4 26.84 26.20 15.25
C ILE A 4 26.58 25.64 16.65
N ARG A 5 26.68 26.55 17.62
CA ARG A 5 26.64 26.32 19.07
C ARG A 5 25.20 26.05 19.54
N ARG A 6 25.09 25.16 20.52
CA ARG A 6 23.90 24.85 21.31
C ARG A 6 23.42 26.10 22.05
N LEU A 7 22.10 26.34 22.07
CA LEU A 7 21.44 27.13 23.10
C LEU A 7 20.28 26.31 23.66
N ALA A 8 20.50 25.82 24.89
CA ALA A 8 19.46 25.35 25.77
C ALA A 8 18.83 26.57 26.45
N ALA A 9 17.50 26.64 26.47
CA ALA A 9 16.77 27.58 27.31
C ALA A 9 15.71 26.79 28.10
N CYS A 10 16.05 26.50 29.35
CA CYS A 10 15.10 26.10 30.37
C CYS A 10 14.25 27.32 30.74
N LEU A 11 12.93 27.25 30.57
CA LEU A 11 12.00 28.17 31.20
C LEU A 11 11.17 27.39 32.21
N VAL A 12 11.59 27.45 33.48
CA VAL A 12 10.82 26.99 34.63
C VAL A 12 9.97 28.16 35.09
N LEU A 13 8.66 28.08 34.87
CA LEU A 13 7.68 29.00 35.47
C LEU A 13 7.07 28.32 36.70
N ALA A 14 7.38 28.87 37.86
CA ALA A 14 6.73 28.56 39.13
C ALA A 14 5.44 29.39 39.27
N LEU A 15 4.31 28.72 39.57
CA LEU A 15 3.08 29.38 40.01
C LEU A 15 2.72 28.93 41.44
N PRO A 16 2.31 29.85 42.33
CA PRO A 16 1.89 29.55 43.69
C PRO A 16 0.46 28.99 43.76
N GLY A 17 0.23 28.18 44.79
CA GLY A 17 -0.99 27.41 44.99
C GLY A 17 -2.24 28.20 45.36
N ALA A 18 -3.38 27.61 45.00
CA ALA A 18 -4.67 27.86 45.61
C ALA A 18 -5.21 26.53 46.13
N ALA A 19 -5.31 26.41 47.45
CA ALA A 19 -5.94 25.29 48.13
C ALA A 19 -7.47 25.44 48.04
N TRP A 20 -8.12 24.52 47.35
CA TRP A 20 -9.55 24.27 47.50
C TRP A 20 -9.73 22.95 48.26
N ALA A 21 -10.15 23.08 49.52
CA ALA A 21 -10.77 22.00 50.26
C ALA A 21 -12.17 21.76 49.69
N GLY A 22 -12.50 20.53 49.32
CA GLY A 22 -13.84 20.20 48.84
C GLY A 22 -14.00 18.74 48.45
N GLY A 23 -14.56 17.94 49.36
CA GLY A 23 -15.33 16.75 49.02
C GLY A 23 -14.52 15.49 48.72
N GLU A 24 -14.16 14.77 49.78
CA GLU A 24 -13.75 13.36 49.71
C GLU A 24 -14.99 12.50 49.38
N MET A 25 -15.44 12.59 48.14
CA MET A 25 -16.41 11.66 47.58
C MET A 25 -15.63 10.39 47.27
N SER A 26 -15.75 9.44 48.18
CA SER A 26 -15.22 8.08 48.12
C SER A 26 -15.50 7.45 46.74
N ARG A 27 -14.61 7.68 45.77
CA ARG A 27 -14.57 6.91 44.52
C ARG A 27 -14.10 5.52 44.90
N ARG A 28 -15.06 4.62 45.09
CA ARG A 28 -14.78 3.18 45.05
C ARG A 28 -13.95 2.94 43.77
N PRO A 29 -12.79 2.28 43.84
CA PRO A 29 -12.12 1.82 42.65
C PRO A 29 -13.13 0.95 41.91
N LEU A 30 -13.59 1.40 40.74
CA LEU A 30 -14.27 0.50 39.83
C LEU A 30 -13.32 -0.69 39.62
N PRO A 31 -13.79 -1.94 39.71
CA PRO A 31 -12.99 -3.08 39.33
C PRO A 31 -12.40 -2.77 37.96
N GLN A 32 -11.08 -2.71 37.88
CA GLN A 32 -10.39 -2.72 36.59
C GLN A 32 -10.77 -4.07 35.97
N GLU A 33 -11.81 -4.08 35.14
CA GLU A 33 -12.00 -5.13 34.16
C GLU A 33 -10.68 -5.18 33.41
N LYS A 34 -9.90 -6.23 33.69
CA LYS A 34 -8.73 -6.59 32.90
C LYS A 34 -9.26 -6.66 31.47
N SER A 35 -8.96 -5.63 30.68
CA SER A 35 -9.29 -5.59 29.27
C SER A 35 -8.68 -6.85 28.67
N SER A 36 -9.50 -7.87 28.46
CA SER A 36 -9.14 -9.11 27.79
C SER A 36 -9.25 -8.88 26.30
N ALA A 37 -8.72 -7.75 25.83
CA ALA A 37 -8.47 -7.58 24.40
C ALA A 37 -7.53 -8.72 24.01
N PRO A 38 -7.91 -9.56 23.02
CA PRO A 38 -7.03 -10.63 22.58
C PRO A 38 -5.68 -10.02 22.22
N ALA A 39 -4.60 -10.66 22.70
CA ALA A 39 -3.27 -10.25 22.32
C ALA A 39 -3.19 -10.31 20.79
N ILE A 40 -2.84 -9.18 20.16
CA ILE A 40 -2.70 -9.14 18.72
C ILE A 40 -1.51 -10.04 18.35
N PRO A 41 -1.72 -11.06 17.49
CA PRO A 41 -0.63 -11.91 17.01
C PRO A 41 0.49 -11.07 16.41
N GLN A 42 1.75 -11.41 16.67
CA GLN A 42 2.93 -10.77 16.06
C GLN A 42 3.73 -11.80 15.28
N GLY A 43 4.50 -11.34 14.29
CA GLY A 43 5.30 -12.21 13.44
C GLY A 43 4.49 -12.94 12.37
N TYR A 44 5.07 -13.99 11.79
CA TYR A 44 4.51 -14.71 10.65
C TYR A 44 3.43 -15.71 11.07
N ALA A 45 2.37 -15.80 10.26
CA ALA A 45 1.21 -16.67 10.48
C ALA A 45 1.33 -17.93 9.61
N PHE A 46 2.21 -18.86 10.00
CA PHE A 46 2.49 -20.08 9.23
C PHE A 46 1.30 -21.03 9.12
N ASP A 47 0.32 -20.91 10.01
CA ASP A 47 -0.94 -21.65 10.02
C ASP A 47 -2.01 -21.04 9.11
N ASN A 48 -1.79 -19.83 8.57
CA ASN A 48 -2.69 -19.16 7.65
C ASN A 48 -1.94 -18.80 6.35
N PRO A 49 -1.95 -19.67 5.34
CA PRO A 49 -1.10 -19.50 4.15
C PRO A 49 -1.49 -18.29 3.29
N GLN A 50 -2.75 -17.87 3.34
CA GLN A 50 -3.18 -16.64 2.69
C GLN A 50 -2.57 -15.42 3.36
N LEU A 51 -2.69 -15.32 4.69
CA LEU A 51 -2.07 -14.24 5.44
C LEU A 51 -0.54 -14.27 5.32
N LEU A 52 0.07 -15.46 5.38
CA LEU A 52 1.49 -15.64 5.14
C LEU A 52 1.91 -15.12 3.77
N THR A 53 1.11 -15.34 2.73
CA THR A 53 1.38 -14.80 1.38
C THR A 53 1.43 -13.26 1.41
N GLN A 54 0.51 -12.61 2.13
CA GLN A 54 0.54 -11.16 2.32
C GLN A 54 1.78 -10.69 3.11
N GLN A 55 2.18 -11.42 4.15
CA GLN A 55 3.36 -11.12 4.95
C GLN A 55 4.65 -11.22 4.12
N LEU A 56 4.75 -12.23 3.24
CA LEU A 56 5.89 -12.41 2.35
C LEU A 56 5.94 -11.33 1.25
N LEU A 57 4.79 -10.98 0.67
CA LEU A 57 4.67 -9.84 -0.23
C LEU A 57 5.16 -8.55 0.45
N TRP A 58 4.74 -8.32 1.69
CA TRP A 58 5.18 -7.15 2.46
C TRP A 58 6.70 -7.14 2.68
N GLY A 59 7.30 -8.30 2.92
CA GLY A 59 8.77 -8.44 2.98
C GLY A 59 9.46 -7.96 1.69
N VAL A 60 8.93 -8.32 0.52
CA VAL A 60 9.44 -7.85 -0.79
C VAL A 60 9.24 -6.35 -0.93
N ILE A 61 8.02 -5.85 -0.66
CA ILE A 61 7.67 -4.42 -0.74
C ILE A 61 8.61 -3.58 0.14
N HIS A 62 8.79 -4.01 1.39
CA HIS A 62 9.64 -3.34 2.37
C HIS A 62 11.10 -3.35 1.93
N GLY A 63 11.63 -4.47 1.44
CA GLY A 63 12.99 -4.58 0.94
C GLY A 63 13.25 -3.65 -0.25
N VAL A 64 12.35 -3.64 -1.23
CA VAL A 64 12.44 -2.75 -2.40
C VAL A 64 12.34 -1.29 -1.99
N ARG A 65 11.43 -0.93 -1.06
CA ARG A 65 11.30 0.42 -0.50
C ARG A 65 12.60 0.88 0.15
N LEU A 66 13.19 0.06 1.02
CA LEU A 66 14.45 0.42 1.69
C LEU A 66 15.58 0.66 0.68
N LEU A 67 15.69 -0.20 -0.33
CA LEU A 67 16.70 -0.04 -1.38
C LEU A 67 16.44 1.19 -2.25
N GLY A 68 15.20 1.42 -2.70
CA GLY A 68 14.83 2.58 -3.51
C GLY A 68 15.13 3.91 -2.82
N ILE A 69 14.74 4.05 -1.54
CA ILE A 69 15.05 5.24 -0.73
C ILE A 69 16.57 5.40 -0.55
N THR A 70 17.29 4.30 -0.32
CA THR A 70 18.76 4.33 -0.19
C THR A 70 19.43 4.79 -1.47
N CYS A 71 19.00 4.28 -2.63
CA CYS A 71 19.52 4.67 -3.94
C CYS A 71 19.22 6.15 -4.24
N GLN A 72 18.01 6.64 -3.90
CA GLN A 72 17.67 8.05 -4.03
C GLN A 72 18.60 8.93 -3.17
N ALA A 73 18.82 8.58 -1.90
CA ALA A 73 19.71 9.33 -1.01
C ALA A 73 21.17 9.36 -1.48
N ARG A 74 21.58 8.36 -2.27
CA ARG A 74 22.90 8.28 -2.90
C ARG A 74 23.02 9.04 -4.22
N GLY A 75 21.91 9.52 -4.79
CA GLY A 75 21.88 10.18 -6.09
C GLY A 75 21.80 9.22 -7.29
N ASP A 76 21.54 7.93 -7.05
CA ASP A 76 21.40 6.90 -8.09
C ASP A 76 20.04 7.07 -8.82
N THR A 77 19.97 8.06 -9.71
CA THR A 77 18.70 8.58 -10.28
C THR A 77 17.93 7.53 -11.09
N ALA A 78 18.63 6.70 -11.89
CA ALA A 78 17.99 5.63 -12.66
C ALA A 78 17.30 4.60 -11.74
N ALA A 79 17.96 4.24 -10.63
CA ALA A 79 17.41 3.32 -9.64
C ALA A 79 16.20 3.93 -8.89
N ALA A 80 16.27 5.22 -8.55
CA ALA A 80 15.17 5.93 -7.90
C ALA A 80 13.93 6.02 -8.82
N LEU A 81 14.11 6.31 -10.12
CA LEU A 81 13.02 6.32 -11.09
C LEU A 81 12.41 4.93 -11.28
N ALA A 82 13.25 3.91 -11.46
CA ALA A 82 12.77 2.53 -11.60
C ALA A 82 11.98 2.06 -10.37
N TYR A 83 12.36 2.50 -9.17
CA TYR A 83 11.60 2.25 -7.94
C TYR A 83 10.22 2.91 -7.97
N VAL A 84 10.12 4.18 -8.38
CA VAL A 84 8.83 4.87 -8.51
C VAL A 84 7.94 4.19 -9.54
N ASP A 85 8.48 3.89 -10.72
CA ASP A 85 7.74 3.21 -11.79
C ASP A 85 7.25 1.82 -11.33
N TRP A 86 8.05 1.11 -10.55
CA TRP A 86 7.67 -0.17 -9.96
C TRP A 86 6.54 -0.01 -8.93
N MET A 87 6.65 0.96 -8.02
CA MET A 87 5.59 1.26 -7.04
C MET A 87 4.25 1.56 -7.72
N ASP A 88 4.26 2.34 -8.81
CA ASP A 88 3.06 2.68 -9.56
C ASP A 88 2.42 1.45 -10.22
N ARG A 89 3.21 0.59 -10.87
CA ARG A 89 2.71 -0.66 -11.46
C ARG A 89 2.16 -1.63 -10.41
N GLN A 90 2.73 -1.64 -9.21
CA GLN A 90 2.38 -2.59 -8.15
C GLN A 90 1.33 -2.07 -7.15
N GLN A 91 0.86 -0.82 -7.33
CA GLN A 91 0.08 -0.10 -6.32
C GLN A 91 -1.16 -0.85 -5.83
N ALA A 92 -1.91 -1.50 -6.72
CA ALA A 92 -3.11 -2.25 -6.36
C ALA A 92 -2.82 -3.39 -5.38
N ARG A 93 -1.76 -4.16 -5.63
CA ARG A 93 -1.34 -5.28 -4.79
C ARG A 93 -0.73 -4.82 -3.47
N ILE A 94 0.06 -3.74 -3.50
CA ILE A 94 0.61 -3.11 -2.29
C ILE A 94 -0.54 -2.71 -1.35
N ARG A 95 -1.54 -1.98 -1.86
CA ARG A 95 -2.69 -1.54 -1.05
C ARG A 95 -3.51 -2.71 -0.50
N ALA A 96 -3.63 -3.81 -1.24
CA ALA A 96 -4.31 -5.00 -0.76
C ALA A 96 -3.57 -5.64 0.41
N ALA A 97 -2.25 -5.83 0.28
CA ALA A 97 -1.41 -6.35 1.36
C ALA A 97 -1.44 -5.43 2.60
N GLU A 98 -1.37 -4.10 2.41
CA GLU A 98 -1.47 -3.13 3.51
C GLU A 98 -2.78 -3.29 4.29
N ARG A 99 -3.92 -3.37 3.61
CA ARG A 99 -5.23 -3.52 4.27
C ARG A 99 -5.35 -4.85 5.01
N ASP A 100 -4.97 -5.95 4.37
CA ASP A 100 -5.07 -7.28 4.98
C ASP A 100 -4.20 -7.40 6.23
N LEU A 101 -2.96 -6.92 6.15
CA LEU A 101 -2.05 -6.91 7.30
C LEU A 101 -2.48 -5.90 8.35
N ALA A 102 -3.03 -4.75 7.97
CA ALA A 102 -3.55 -3.78 8.92
C ALA A 102 -4.72 -4.35 9.73
N ARG A 103 -5.64 -5.06 9.06
CA ARG A 103 -6.76 -5.73 9.73
C ARG A 103 -6.28 -6.82 10.67
N HIS A 104 -5.30 -7.60 10.23
CA HIS A 104 -4.73 -8.67 11.06
C HIS A 104 -4.01 -8.15 12.31
N TYR A 105 -3.07 -7.22 12.14
CA TYR A 105 -2.21 -6.73 13.23
C TYR A 105 -2.79 -5.58 14.05
N PHE A 106 -3.82 -4.90 13.56
CA PHE A 106 -4.31 -3.68 14.23
C PHE A 106 -5.84 -3.60 14.30
N GLY A 107 -6.57 -4.57 13.73
CA GLY A 107 -8.03 -4.57 13.77
C GLY A 107 -8.68 -3.39 13.02
N ARG A 108 -7.98 -2.81 12.04
CA ARG A 108 -8.42 -1.63 11.26
C ARG A 108 -7.90 -1.70 9.83
N ASP A 109 -8.51 -0.96 8.91
CA ASP A 109 -8.16 -1.04 7.48
C ASP A 109 -6.84 -0.34 7.09
N THR A 110 -6.25 0.45 7.98
CA THR A 110 -5.02 1.21 7.68
C THR A 110 -3.99 1.12 8.79
N ALA A 111 -2.72 1.06 8.41
CA ALA A 111 -1.58 1.17 9.30
C ALA A 111 -0.44 1.84 8.54
N SER A 112 0.49 2.49 9.26
CA SER A 112 1.68 3.02 8.59
C SER A 112 2.56 1.87 8.10
N PRO A 113 3.30 2.05 7.00
CA PRO A 113 4.25 1.04 6.54
C PRO A 113 5.26 0.62 7.61
N GLU A 114 5.69 1.56 8.46
CA GLU A 114 6.60 1.28 9.58
C GLU A 114 5.97 0.37 10.63
N ALA A 115 4.68 0.57 10.94
CA ALA A 115 3.96 -0.27 11.89
C ALA A 115 3.77 -1.70 11.35
N LEU A 116 3.43 -1.83 10.07
CA LEU A 116 3.31 -3.14 9.40
C LEU A 116 4.65 -3.88 9.39
N SER A 117 5.74 -3.20 9.03
CA SER A 117 7.09 -3.78 9.04
C SER A 117 7.56 -4.13 10.45
N ALA A 118 7.20 -3.32 11.47
CA ALA A 118 7.51 -3.62 12.86
C ALA A 118 6.76 -4.84 13.39
N ALA A 119 5.49 -5.02 13.04
CA ALA A 119 4.69 -6.20 13.42
C ALA A 119 5.26 -7.51 12.86
N LEU A 120 5.98 -7.41 11.73
CA LEU A 120 6.71 -8.49 11.08
C LEU A 120 8.18 -8.59 11.51
N HIS A 121 8.62 -7.78 12.46
CA HIS A 121 10.02 -7.70 12.92
C HIS A 121 11.03 -7.44 11.80
N LEU A 122 10.63 -6.72 10.75
CA LEU A 122 11.53 -6.35 9.66
C LEU A 122 12.47 -5.23 10.09
N LYS A 123 13.72 -5.27 9.60
CA LYS A 123 14.70 -4.23 9.89
C LYS A 123 14.26 -2.88 9.29
N PRO A 124 14.41 -1.75 9.99
CA PRO A 124 13.95 -0.45 9.50
C PRO A 124 14.91 0.19 8.48
N ALA A 125 16.12 -0.34 8.32
CA ALA A 125 17.15 0.20 7.43
C ALA A 125 18.09 -0.89 6.90
N LEU A 126 18.71 -0.62 5.75
CA LEU A 126 19.80 -1.46 5.23
C LEU A 126 21.09 -1.12 5.97
N THR A 127 21.82 -2.16 6.41
CA THR A 127 23.10 -2.03 7.10
C THR A 127 24.28 -2.52 6.26
N SER A 128 24.09 -2.61 4.94
CA SER A 128 25.11 -3.11 4.00
C SER A 128 26.19 -2.06 3.74
N PRO A 129 27.43 -2.48 3.42
CA PRO A 129 28.51 -1.56 3.05
C PRO A 129 28.17 -0.70 1.82
N PRO A 130 28.74 0.51 1.68
CA PRO A 130 28.45 1.43 0.58
C PRO A 130 28.69 0.86 -0.83
N GLU A 131 29.68 0.00 -0.98
CA GLU A 131 30.02 -0.69 -2.23
C GLU A 131 28.95 -1.72 -2.61
N THR A 132 28.45 -2.49 -1.64
CA THR A 132 27.35 -3.44 -1.85
C THR A 132 26.06 -2.70 -2.21
N LEU A 133 25.79 -1.58 -1.53
CA LEU A 133 24.65 -0.72 -1.86
C LEU A 133 24.78 -0.13 -3.26
N GLY A 134 25.99 0.29 -3.67
CA GLY A 134 26.24 0.78 -5.02
C GLY A 134 25.93 -0.25 -6.10
N ALA A 135 26.41 -1.49 -5.93
CA ALA A 135 26.10 -2.58 -6.86
C ALA A 135 24.60 -2.93 -6.90
N ALA A 136 23.93 -2.90 -5.74
CA ALA A 136 22.49 -3.13 -5.66
C ALA A 136 21.68 -2.03 -6.36
N CYS A 137 22.06 -0.76 -6.19
CA CYS A 137 21.43 0.36 -6.88
C CYS A 137 21.66 0.31 -8.39
N ALA A 138 22.88 -0.02 -8.82
CA ALA A 138 23.22 -0.11 -10.24
C ALA A 138 22.42 -1.18 -11.00
N THR A 139 21.96 -2.24 -10.32
CA THR A 139 21.21 -3.36 -10.90
C THR A 139 19.72 -3.33 -10.58
N LEU A 140 19.27 -2.33 -9.80
CA LEU A 140 17.88 -2.23 -9.38
C LEU A 140 16.89 -2.10 -10.56
N PRO A 141 17.16 -1.27 -11.59
CA PRO A 141 16.23 -1.13 -12.72
C PRO A 141 15.94 -2.47 -13.41
N GLU A 142 16.96 -3.25 -13.71
CA GLU A 142 16.82 -4.56 -14.35
C GLU A 142 16.18 -5.57 -13.40
N ALA A 143 16.55 -5.54 -12.12
CA ALA A 143 15.97 -6.43 -11.11
C ALA A 143 14.45 -6.24 -11.02
N LEU A 144 13.95 -5.00 -10.97
CA LEU A 144 12.51 -4.71 -10.83
C LEU A 144 11.66 -5.07 -12.05
N GLN A 145 12.27 -5.49 -13.16
CA GLN A 145 11.56 -6.07 -14.31
C GLN A 145 11.41 -7.59 -14.22
N GLN A 146 12.08 -8.24 -13.27
CA GLN A 146 12.00 -9.68 -13.11
C GLN A 146 10.66 -10.09 -12.48
N GLU A 147 10.14 -11.24 -12.90
CA GLU A 147 8.87 -11.79 -12.43
C GLU A 147 8.79 -11.94 -10.91
N ARG A 148 9.92 -12.17 -10.23
CA ARG A 148 9.97 -12.26 -8.76
C ARG A 148 9.57 -10.95 -8.05
N TYR A 149 9.55 -9.82 -8.73
CA TYR A 149 9.09 -8.52 -8.21
C TYR A 149 7.74 -8.09 -8.79
N ASP A 150 7.10 -8.93 -9.62
CA ASP A 150 5.71 -8.78 -9.99
C ASP A 150 4.85 -9.34 -8.84
N LEU A 151 4.30 -8.45 -8.03
CA LEU A 151 3.60 -8.82 -6.80
C LEU A 151 2.28 -9.54 -7.10
N GLU A 152 1.63 -9.21 -8.21
CA GLU A 152 0.40 -9.88 -8.63
C GLU A 152 0.70 -11.31 -9.07
N LYS A 153 1.75 -11.52 -9.86
CA LYS A 153 2.17 -12.89 -10.23
C LYS A 153 2.62 -13.70 -9.04
N PHE A 154 3.37 -13.10 -8.11
CA PHE A 154 3.76 -13.76 -6.86
C PHE A 154 2.52 -14.24 -6.08
N TYR A 155 1.54 -13.35 -5.92
CA TYR A 155 0.28 -13.65 -5.23
C TYR A 155 -0.51 -14.76 -5.93
N ALA A 156 -0.73 -14.63 -7.24
CA ALA A 156 -1.48 -15.60 -8.03
C ALA A 156 -0.83 -17.00 -8.04
N SER A 157 0.50 -17.05 -8.14
CA SER A 157 1.26 -18.30 -8.10
C SER A 157 1.10 -19.02 -6.75
N ARG A 158 1.22 -18.28 -5.63
CA ARG A 158 1.01 -18.81 -4.27
C ARG A 158 -0.41 -19.33 -4.07
N ARG A 159 -1.40 -18.53 -4.47
CA ARG A 159 -2.81 -18.93 -4.43
C ARG A 159 -3.04 -20.23 -5.19
N GLN A 160 -2.54 -20.32 -6.41
CA GLN A 160 -2.69 -21.49 -7.25
C GLN A 160 -2.01 -22.73 -6.63
N ALA A 161 -0.85 -22.58 -6.01
CA ALA A 161 -0.17 -23.68 -5.32
C ALA A 161 -1.03 -24.20 -4.16
N ILE A 162 -1.57 -23.31 -3.33
CA ILE A 162 -2.43 -23.66 -2.19
C ILE A 162 -3.71 -24.35 -2.67
N GLU A 163 -4.39 -23.80 -3.68
CA GLU A 163 -5.61 -24.39 -4.25
C GLU A 163 -5.38 -25.79 -4.85
N LYS A 164 -4.17 -26.08 -5.36
CA LYS A 164 -3.77 -27.41 -5.86
C LYS A 164 -3.35 -28.39 -4.76
N GLY A 165 -3.35 -27.96 -3.49
CA GLY A 165 -2.90 -28.77 -2.36
C GLY A 165 -1.39 -28.76 -2.21
N ASP A 166 -0.81 -27.58 -2.02
CA ASP A 166 0.60 -27.39 -1.68
C ASP A 166 1.01 -28.34 -0.53
N PRO A 167 2.03 -29.19 -0.70
CA PRO A 167 2.48 -30.11 0.35
C PRO A 167 2.97 -29.39 1.61
N ASP A 168 3.41 -28.14 1.50
CA ASP A 168 3.83 -27.32 2.65
C ASP A 168 2.62 -26.82 3.47
N PHE A 169 1.41 -26.85 2.89
CA PHE A 169 0.16 -26.39 3.51
C PHE A 169 -0.99 -27.39 3.31
N PRO A 170 -0.92 -28.60 3.90
CA PRO A 170 -1.92 -29.63 3.68
C PRO A 170 -3.30 -29.20 4.21
N GLY A 171 -4.32 -29.27 3.34
CA GLY A 171 -5.71 -28.94 3.68
C GLY A 171 -6.02 -27.44 3.77
N ALA A 172 -5.07 -26.58 3.40
CA ALA A 172 -5.31 -25.15 3.33
C ALA A 172 -6.34 -24.80 2.25
N VAL A 173 -7.26 -23.89 2.60
CA VAL A 173 -8.25 -23.36 1.66
C VAL A 173 -8.05 -21.86 1.55
N TRP A 174 -7.94 -21.39 0.32
CA TRP A 174 -7.82 -19.97 0.02
C TRP A 174 -9.17 -19.27 0.11
N HIS A 175 -9.27 -18.20 0.91
CA HIS A 175 -10.49 -17.43 1.06
C HIS A 175 -10.29 -16.01 0.55
N GLU A 176 -10.65 -15.76 -0.71
CA GLU A 176 -10.46 -14.42 -1.29
C GLU A 176 -11.13 -13.34 -0.43
N PRO A 177 -10.45 -12.24 -0.05
CA PRO A 177 -11.09 -11.14 0.62
C PRO A 177 -12.16 -10.56 -0.31
N ALA A 178 -13.40 -10.42 0.17
CA ALA A 178 -14.57 -10.02 -0.63
C ALA A 178 -14.34 -8.71 -1.43
N ASP A 179 -13.47 -7.83 -0.93
CA ASP A 179 -13.12 -6.54 -1.52
C ASP A 179 -12.28 -6.65 -2.81
N MET A 180 -11.73 -7.83 -3.14
CA MET A 180 -10.89 -8.06 -4.33
C MET A 180 -11.61 -8.81 -5.45
N ALA A 181 -12.81 -9.36 -5.19
CA ALA A 181 -13.57 -10.15 -6.16
C ALA A 181 -14.21 -9.31 -7.29
N VAL A 182 -14.01 -7.99 -7.31
CA VAL A 182 -14.67 -7.06 -8.25
C VAL A 182 -13.69 -6.62 -9.36
N VAL A 183 -13.11 -7.58 -10.10
CA VAL A 183 -12.60 -7.32 -11.47
C VAL A 183 -12.97 -8.48 -12.38
N THR A 184 -14.23 -8.91 -12.29
CA THR A 184 -14.88 -9.71 -13.34
C THR A 184 -16.24 -9.08 -13.60
N THR A 185 -16.24 -7.86 -14.13
CA THR A 185 -17.40 -7.38 -14.87
C THR A 185 -17.46 -8.16 -16.17
N THR A 186 -18.16 -9.31 -16.12
CA THR A 186 -18.85 -9.84 -17.28
C THR A 186 -19.78 -8.72 -17.79
N PRO A 187 -19.64 -8.22 -19.02
CA PRO A 187 -20.66 -7.33 -19.55
C PRO A 187 -21.95 -8.14 -19.70
N THR A 188 -22.90 -7.93 -18.79
CA THR A 188 -24.28 -8.33 -18.99
C THR A 188 -24.80 -7.54 -20.19
N PRO A 189 -25.17 -8.17 -21.32
CA PRO A 189 -25.91 -7.45 -22.35
C PRO A 189 -27.29 -7.13 -21.76
N SER A 190 -27.47 -5.89 -21.31
CA SER A 190 -28.80 -5.32 -21.14
C SER A 190 -29.40 -5.13 -22.53
N GLY A 191 -30.03 -6.19 -23.05
CA GLY A 191 -30.96 -6.11 -24.16
C GLY A 191 -32.22 -5.40 -23.70
N THR A 192 -32.15 -4.07 -23.63
CA THR A 192 -33.32 -3.22 -23.50
C THR A 192 -34.12 -3.33 -24.79
N ALA A 193 -35.41 -3.64 -24.61
CA ALA A 193 -36.42 -3.72 -25.66
C ALA A 193 -36.32 -2.53 -26.63
N GLU A 194 -36.11 -2.86 -27.90
CA GLU A 194 -36.20 -1.91 -29.00
C GLU A 194 -37.68 -1.77 -29.39
N SER A 195 -38.22 -0.57 -29.25
CA SER A 195 -39.35 -0.12 -30.04
C SER A 195 -39.13 1.33 -30.46
N PRO A 196 -39.54 1.69 -31.69
CA PRO A 196 -38.80 2.65 -32.50
C PRO A 196 -39.40 4.05 -32.38
N VAL A 197 -38.55 5.07 -32.25
CA VAL A 197 -38.97 6.47 -32.43
C VAL A 197 -37.89 7.28 -33.15
N SER A 198 -38.26 7.66 -34.37
CA SER A 198 -37.95 8.88 -35.12
C SER A 198 -36.51 9.24 -35.48
N ALA A 199 -36.29 9.21 -36.79
CA ALA A 199 -35.20 9.82 -37.53
C ALA A 199 -35.04 11.33 -37.23
N PRO A 200 -33.79 11.85 -37.20
CA PRO A 200 -33.52 13.24 -37.48
C PRO A 200 -33.23 13.45 -38.97
N ALA A 201 -33.80 14.55 -39.47
CA ALA A 201 -33.81 15.02 -40.85
C ALA A 201 -32.42 15.32 -41.43
N ASP A 202 -32.34 15.20 -42.75
CA ASP A 202 -31.23 15.59 -43.61
C ASP A 202 -30.73 17.02 -43.33
N PRO A 203 -29.40 17.27 -43.39
CA PRO A 203 -28.87 18.62 -43.46
C PRO A 203 -29.14 19.24 -44.85
N PRO A 204 -29.48 20.54 -44.94
CA PRO A 204 -29.71 21.19 -46.23
C PRO A 204 -28.40 21.34 -47.02
N SER A 205 -28.46 20.95 -48.30
CA SER A 205 -27.48 21.25 -49.33
C SER A 205 -27.17 22.74 -49.39
N ILE A 206 -25.90 23.10 -49.25
CA ILE A 206 -25.39 24.44 -49.50
C ILE A 206 -24.91 24.47 -50.95
N ASP A 207 -25.64 25.16 -51.82
CA ASP A 207 -25.19 25.49 -53.17
C ASP A 207 -24.02 26.49 -53.12
N PRO A 208 -22.93 26.29 -53.89
CA PRO A 208 -21.88 27.28 -54.01
C PRO A 208 -22.32 28.47 -54.86
N ALA A 209 -22.14 29.68 -54.31
CA ALA A 209 -22.39 30.95 -54.99
C ALA A 209 -21.43 31.17 -56.19
N PRO A 210 -21.87 31.87 -57.24
CA PRO A 210 -21.11 32.06 -58.47
C PRO A 210 -19.92 33.02 -58.30
N VAL A 211 -18.81 32.64 -58.91
CA VAL A 211 -17.60 33.47 -59.12
C VAL A 211 -17.98 34.68 -59.97
N ALA A 212 -17.98 35.86 -59.35
CA ALA A 212 -18.02 37.13 -60.06
C ALA A 212 -16.67 37.37 -60.73
N LYS A 213 -16.75 37.61 -62.03
CA LYS A 213 -15.67 37.95 -62.93
C LYS A 213 -15.59 39.48 -63.07
N ASP A 214 -14.45 39.92 -63.58
CA ASP A 214 -14.18 41.20 -64.26
C ASP A 214 -13.67 42.36 -63.38
N PRO A 215 -13.09 43.42 -63.98
CA PRO A 215 -12.04 43.45 -65.04
C PRO A 215 -10.96 44.53 -64.77
N GLU A 216 -9.96 44.56 -65.68
CA GLU A 216 -8.87 45.57 -65.88
C GLU A 216 -7.64 45.55 -64.96
#